data_AF-A0A3S0R5F1-F1
#
_entry.id   AF-A0A3S0R5F1-F1
#
_cell.length_a   1.000
_cell.length_b   1.000
_cell.length_c   1.000
_cell.angle_alpha   90.00
_cell.angle_beta   90.00
_cell.angle_gamma   90.00
#
_symmetry.space_group_name_H-M   'P 1'
#
loop_
_entity.id
_entity.type
_entity.pdbx_description
1 polymer ?
#
loop_
_entity_poly.entity_id
_entity_poly.type
_entity_poly.pdbx_seq_one_letter_code
_entity_poly.pdbx_strand_id
1 'polypeptide(L)' 'MRGRPRSLLRQAELLDGIVGHCLMRGGAPADEALITITRDEAGELQALVRCLWHMAPYENEIRRLVAGS' A
#
# COMPACT_ATOMS: atom_id res chain seq x y z
N MET A 1 14.54 16.25 -4.05
CA MET A 1 14.59 15.10 -4.97
C MET A 1 13.20 14.49 -5.06
N ARG A 2 12.54 14.50 -6.22
CA ARG A 2 11.35 13.66 -6.45
C ARG A 2 11.86 12.22 -6.46
N GLY A 3 11.78 11.52 -5.32
CA GLY A 3 12.18 10.13 -5.22
C GLY A 3 11.42 9.32 -6.26
N ARG A 4 12.13 8.50 -7.05
CA ARG A 4 11.48 7.60 -8.02
C ARG A 4 10.39 6.82 -7.28
N PRO A 5 9.18 6.68 -7.84
CA PRO A 5 8.21 5.76 -7.30
C PRO A 5 8.87 4.38 -7.20
N ARG A 6 8.88 3.77 -6.01
CA ARG A 6 9.31 2.39 -5.84
C ARG A 6 8.46 1.50 -6.76
N SER A 7 9.02 0.38 -7.23
CA SER A 7 8.25 -0.57 -8.06
C SER A 7 6.97 -1.02 -7.34
N LEU A 8 5.94 -1.40 -8.10
CA LEU A 8 4.68 -1.92 -7.54
C LEU A 8 4.94 -3.09 -6.57
N LEU A 9 5.92 -3.93 -6.85
CA LEU A 9 6.34 -5.02 -5.97
C LEU A 9 6.78 -4.53 -4.58
N ARG A 10 7.62 -3.50 -4.51
CA ARG A 10 8.06 -2.95 -3.21
C ARG A 10 6.94 -2.29 -2.44
N GLN A 11 5.97 -1.69 -3.13
CA GLN A 11 4.78 -1.12 -2.50
C GLN A 11 3.88 -2.23 -1.94
N ALA A 12 3.73 -3.34 -2.67
CA ALA A 12 2.98 -4.51 -2.20
C ALA A 12 3.64 -5.15 -0.97
N GLU A 13 4.97 -5.33 -0.98
CA GLU A 13 5.73 -5.85 0.18
C GLU A 13 5.56 -4.98 1.44
N LEU A 14 5.57 -3.65 1.28
CA LEU A 14 5.33 -2.71 2.39
C LEU A 14 3.92 -2.88 2.97
N LEU A 15 2.90 -2.95 2.12
CA LEU A 15 1.52 -3.15 2.56
C LEU A 15 1.32 -4.52 3.22
N ASP A 16 1.90 -5.57 2.66
CA ASP A 16 1.82 -6.93 3.21
C ASP A 16 2.47 -7.01 4.60
N GLY A 17 3.63 -6.36 4.78
CA GLY A 17 4.27 -6.21 6.09
C GLY A 17 3.37 -5.54 7.12
N ILE A 18 2.70 -4.43 6.73
CA ILE A 18 1.75 -3.72 7.61
C ILE A 18 0.57 -4.62 7.98
N VAL A 19 -0.02 -5.32 7.00
CA VAL A 19 -1.13 -6.24 7.24
C VAL A 19 -0.71 -7.36 8.20
N GLY A 20 0.50 -7.91 8.03
CA GLY A 20 1.05 -8.92 8.94
C GLY A 20 1.10 -8.47 10.40
N HIS A 21 1.37 -7.20 10.67
CA HIS A 21 1.35 -6.63 12.02
C HIS A 21 -0.07 -6.46 12.60
N CYS A 22 -1.10 -6.49 11.75
CA CYS A 22 -2.50 -6.45 12.17
C CYS A 22 -3.08 -7.84 12.46
N LEU A 23 -2.31 -8.92 12.28
CA LEU A 23 -2.80 -10.28 12.51
C LEU A 23 -2.35 -10.82 13.88
N MET A 24 -3.29 -11.42 14.60
CA MET A 24 -3.04 -12.18 15.82
C MET A 24 -2.44 -13.56 15.50
N ARG A 25 -1.94 -14.25 16.52
CA ARG A 25 -1.56 -15.67 16.40
C ARG A 25 -2.77 -16.48 15.94
N GLY A 26 -2.64 -17.12 14.78
CA GLY A 26 -3.74 -17.86 14.13
C GLY A 26 -4.34 -17.14 12.91
N GLY A 27 -3.88 -15.94 12.57
CA GLY A 27 -4.24 -15.25 11.33
C GLY A 27 -5.54 -14.44 11.38
N ALA A 28 -6.17 -14.35 12.55
CA ALA A 28 -7.31 -13.45 12.75
C ALA A 28 -6.84 -11.99 12.80
N PRO A 29 -7.54 -11.03 12.17
CA PRO A 29 -7.28 -9.61 12.37
C PRO A 29 -7.45 -9.21 13.84
N ALA A 30 -6.54 -8.37 14.33
CA ALA A 30 -6.65 -7.75 15.65
C ALA A 30 -7.70 -6.63 15.62
N ASP A 31 -8.42 -6.44 16.74
CA ASP A 31 -9.37 -5.32 16.89
C ASP A 31 -8.64 -3.97 16.91
N GLU A 32 -7.44 -3.92 17.51
CA GLU A 32 -6.53 -2.77 17.48
C GLU A 32 -5.08 -3.25 17.37
N ALA A 33 -4.28 -2.58 16.55
CA ALA A 33 -2.87 -2.87 16.36
C ALA A 33 -2.04 -1.58 16.44
N LEU A 34 -0.98 -1.59 17.25
CA LEU A 34 0.03 -0.54 17.29
C LEU A 34 1.23 -0.99 16.46
N ILE A 35 1.57 -0.22 15.43
CA ILE A 35 2.70 -0.52 14.54
C ILE A 35 3.73 0.61 14.65
N THR A 36 4.98 0.26 14.91
CA THR A 36 6.10 1.19 14.81
C THR A 36 6.65 1.14 13.39
N ILE A 37 6.63 2.27 12.69
CA ILE A 37 7.23 2.40 11.35
C ILE A 37 8.39 3.40 11.38
N THR A 38 9.36 3.19 10.52
CA THR A 38 10.48 4.09 10.29
C THR A 38 10.05 5.34 9.52
N ARG A 39 10.91 6.37 9.53
CA ARG A 39 10.70 7.60 8.76
C ARG A 39 10.59 7.33 7.26
N ASP A 40 11.41 6.40 6.75
CA ASP A 40 11.46 6.09 5.32
C ASP A 40 10.18 5.38 4.88
N GLU A 41 9.72 4.40 5.66
CA GLU A 41 8.42 3.72 5.44
C GLU A 41 7.25 4.70 5.48
N ALA A 42 7.23 5.64 6.43
CA ALA A 42 6.22 6.69 6.48
C ALA A 42 6.24 7.57 5.21
N GLY A 43 7.42 7.93 4.72
CA GLY A 43 7.58 8.68 3.46
C GLY A 43 7.09 7.92 2.23
N GLU A 44 7.27 6.60 2.23
CA GLU A 44 6.80 5.71 1.17
C GLU A 44 5.29 5.57 1.14
N LEU A 45 4.66 5.39 2.30
CA LEU A 45 3.20 5.35 2.42
C LEU A 45 2.58 6.65 1.91
N GLN A 46 3.15 7.80 2.25
CA GLN A 46 2.69 9.08 1.71
C GLN A 46 2.85 9.19 0.19
N ALA A 47 3.94 8.63 -0.37
CA ALA A 47 4.13 8.60 -1.82
C ALA A 47 3.09 7.69 -2.51
N LEU A 48 2.82 6.52 -1.93
CA LEU A 48 1.81 5.59 -2.40
C LEU A 48 0.42 6.23 -2.40
N VAL A 49 0.03 6.89 -1.29
CA VAL A 49 -1.27 7.59 -1.19
C VAL A 49 -1.42 8.63 -2.29
N ARG A 50 -0.37 9.42 -2.57
CA ARG A 50 -0.40 10.40 -3.67
C ARG A 50 -0.57 9.73 -5.03
N CYS A 51 0.09 8.60 -5.28
CA CYS A 51 -0.12 7.84 -6.51
C CYS A 51 -1.55 7.35 -6.64
N LEU A 52 -2.11 6.78 -5.57
CA LEU A 52 -3.50 6.30 -5.55
C LEU A 52 -4.49 7.44 -5.80
N TRP A 53 -4.28 8.62 -5.21
CA TRP A 53 -5.12 9.80 -5.48
C TRP A 53 -5.08 10.24 -6.95
N HIS A 54 -3.91 10.18 -7.60
CA HIS A 54 -3.82 10.49 -9.02
C HIS A 54 -4.47 9.42 -9.90
N MET A 55 -4.48 8.16 -9.47
CA MET A 55 -5.10 7.05 -10.20
C MET A 55 -6.61 6.97 -10.00
N ALA A 56 -7.13 7.42 -8.86
CA ALA A 56 -8.54 7.29 -8.48
C ALA A 56 -9.54 7.76 -9.54
N PRO A 57 -9.35 8.90 -10.25
CA PRO A 57 -10.27 9.32 -11.30
C PRO A 57 -10.39 8.35 -12.49
N TYR A 58 -9.40 7.47 -12.68
CA TYR A 58 -9.30 6.54 -13.82
C TYR A 58 -9.54 5.08 -13.42
N GLU A 59 -10.13 4.84 -12.24
CA GLU A 59 -10.29 3.49 -11.69
C GLU A 59 -11.00 2.53 -12.67
N ASN A 60 -12.04 3.01 -13.36
CA ASN A 60 -12.82 2.19 -14.29
C ASN A 60 -12.01 1.82 -15.55
N GLU A 61 -11.25 2.75 -16.09
CA GLU A 61 -10.34 2.54 -17.22
C GLU A 61 -9.24 1.54 -16.85
N ILE A 62 -8.63 1.71 -15.68
CA ILE A 62 -7.60 0.81 -15.16
C ILE A 62 -8.19 -0.59 -14.97
N ARG A 63 -9.38 -0.71 -14.37
CA ARG A 63 -10.05 -2.00 -14.17
C ARG A 63 -10.32 -2.70 -15.49
N ARG A 64 -10.83 -2.01 -16.51
CA ARG A 64 -11.04 -2.58 -17.85
C ARG A 64 -9.74 -3.10 -18.46
N LEU A 65 -8.67 -2.31 -18.35
CA LEU A 65 -7.37 -2.64 -18.95
C LEU A 65 -6.67 -3.82 -18.24
N VAL A 66 -6.81 -3.94 -16.92
CA VAL A 66 -6.16 -4.99 -16.11
C VAL A 66 -6.97 -6.29 -16.05
N ALA A 67 -8.29 -6.19 -15.90
CA ALA A 67 -9.17 -7.35 -15.74
C ALA A 67 -9.70 -7.92 -17.07
N GLY A 68 -9.42 -7.27 -18.20
CA GLY A 68 -9.80 -7.76 -19.53
C GLY A 68 -11.31 -7.92 -19.70
N SER A 69 -12.07 -6.88 -19.40
CA SER A 69 -13.50 -6.80 -19.73
C SER A 69 -13.71 -6.18 -21.09
#